data_AF-A9BHI5-F1
#
_entry.id   AF-A9BHI5-F1
#
_cell.length_a   1.000
_cell.length_b   1.000
_cell.length_c   1.000
_cell.angle_alpha   90.00
_cell.angle_beta   90.00
_cell.angle_gamma   90.00
#
_symmetry.space_group_name_H-M   'P 1'
#
loop_
_entity.id
_entity.type
_entity.pdbx_description
1 polymer ?
#
loop_
_entity_poly.entity_id
_entity_poly.type
_entity_poly.pdbx_seq_one_letter_code
_entity_poly.pdbx_strand_id
1 'polypeptide(L)'
;MKKKWLVVMLVSFLSVFVLFGCLPTQSEEEPEEQPEEAVMLKVYLPETTPEASPVYLMGSYNGWDITSAATSEVKEADGKKYAEFDISTLFEDEDYPVKYKYTCDVPWDFVEVNENGVEFGGTNGTRRLDIPPESDVEDVVLNWKGMELIPYTDLQQEVTVNFIVHVPEGTVDDDGKIYMAGTFADNWATFVPLNKDQTTGYYTTEATMTSYTAQEYKFLRDDATDWSYVEKDAEGEEIGNRTIVLTGDATIVNVVESWAQ
;
A
#
# COMPACT_ATOMS: atom_id res chain seq x y z
N MET A 1 17.63 30.64 65.06
CA MET A 1 18.17 29.68 66.04
C MET A 1 17.31 28.43 66.01
N LYS A 2 17.97 27.27 65.96
CA LYS A 2 17.39 25.93 65.79
C LYS A 2 16.74 25.45 67.09
N LYS A 3 15.64 24.69 66.99
CA LYS A 3 15.40 23.53 67.87
C LYS A 3 14.66 22.45 67.09
N LYS A 4 15.24 21.26 67.09
CA LYS A 4 14.84 20.06 66.37
C LYS A 4 13.95 19.17 67.26
N TRP A 5 13.07 18.44 66.58
CA TRP A 5 12.61 17.07 66.83
C TRP A 5 11.84 16.71 68.10
N LEU A 6 10.66 16.11 67.90
CA LEU A 6 10.47 14.67 68.15
C LEU A 6 9.25 14.14 67.37
N VAL A 7 9.43 13.00 66.70
CA VAL A 7 8.39 12.18 66.06
C VAL A 7 7.72 11.33 67.13
N VAL A 8 6.39 11.24 67.13
CA VAL A 8 5.64 10.10 67.68
C VAL A 8 4.45 9.80 66.77
N MET A 9 4.53 8.65 66.08
CA MET A 9 3.38 7.93 65.50
C MET A 9 2.50 7.41 66.64
N LEU A 10 1.18 7.60 66.57
CA LEU A 10 0.25 6.50 66.90
C LEU A 10 -1.15 6.72 66.31
N VAL A 11 -1.61 5.66 65.67
CA VAL A 11 -2.89 5.41 65.00
C VAL A 11 -4.07 5.55 65.97
N SER A 12 -5.19 6.12 65.50
CA SER A 12 -6.50 5.79 66.04
C SER A 12 -7.58 5.95 64.96
N PHE A 13 -8.21 4.81 64.66
CA PHE A 13 -9.30 4.60 63.71
C PHE A 13 -10.53 5.44 64.08
N LEU A 14 -11.03 6.23 63.13
CA LEU A 14 -12.43 6.66 63.13
C LEU A 14 -13.16 5.88 62.04
N SER A 15 -13.82 4.81 62.48
CA SER A 15 -14.71 3.97 61.68
C SER A 15 -15.95 4.76 61.28
N VAL A 16 -15.96 5.23 60.03
CA VAL A 16 -17.21 5.61 59.37
C VAL A 16 -17.90 4.31 58.94
N PHE A 17 -18.98 3.97 59.65
CA PHE A 17 -19.97 3.03 59.16
C PHE A 17 -20.64 3.64 57.93
N VAL A 18 -20.25 3.21 56.73
CA VAL A 18 -21.10 3.32 55.54
C VAL A 18 -21.77 1.97 55.35
N LEU A 19 -23.10 2.01 55.35
CA LEU A 19 -24.01 0.90 55.24
C LEU A 19 -23.68 0.00 54.05
N PHE A 20 -23.68 -1.32 54.28
CA PHE A 20 -23.76 -2.33 53.23
C PHE A 20 -25.09 -2.18 52.48
N GLY A 21 -25.12 -1.29 51.49
CA GLY A 21 -25.99 -1.48 50.33
C GLY A 21 -25.26 -2.45 49.40
N CYS A 22 -25.89 -3.58 49.08
CA CYS A 22 -25.49 -4.37 47.93
C CYS A 22 -25.58 -3.47 46.69
N LEU A 23 -24.48 -2.85 46.29
CA LEU A 23 -24.35 -2.39 44.92
C LEU A 23 -24.23 -3.65 44.06
N PRO A 24 -25.09 -3.85 43.05
CA PRO A 24 -24.78 -4.83 42.03
C PRO A 24 -23.43 -4.44 41.43
N THR A 25 -22.53 -5.42 41.34
CA THR A 25 -21.33 -5.30 40.52
C THR A 25 -21.81 -4.98 39.11
N GLN A 26 -21.75 -3.71 38.73
CA GLN A 26 -21.92 -3.30 37.35
C GLN A 26 -20.71 -3.88 36.65
N SER A 27 -20.90 -4.96 35.89
CA SER A 27 -19.90 -5.39 34.93
C SER A 27 -19.64 -4.19 34.04
N GLU A 28 -18.39 -3.72 33.99
CA GLU A 28 -17.93 -2.98 32.83
C GLU A 28 -18.14 -3.95 31.67
N GLU A 29 -19.21 -3.74 30.91
CA GLU A 29 -19.34 -4.34 29.58
C GLU A 29 -18.15 -3.77 28.80
N GLU A 30 -17.19 -4.65 28.46
CA GLU A 30 -16.16 -4.31 27.48
C GLU A 30 -16.88 -3.74 26.26
N PRO A 31 -16.41 -2.60 25.69
CA PRO A 31 -17.04 -2.03 24.52
C PRO A 31 -17.11 -3.13 23.45
N GLU A 32 -18.32 -3.42 22.96
CA GLU A 32 -18.49 -4.33 21.83
C GLU A 32 -17.62 -3.81 20.69
N GLU A 33 -16.57 -4.55 20.34
CA GLU A 33 -15.75 -4.26 19.17
C GLU A 33 -16.70 -4.28 17.96
N GLN A 34 -16.89 -3.12 17.34
CA GLN A 34 -17.58 -3.08 16.06
C GLN A 34 -16.75 -3.90 15.08
N PRO A 35 -17.37 -4.80 14.29
CA PRO A 35 -16.62 -5.55 13.29
C PRO A 35 -15.96 -4.54 12.37
N GLU A 36 -14.64 -4.66 12.20
CA GLU A 36 -13.89 -3.85 11.25
C GLU A 36 -14.56 -4.00 9.87
N GLU A 37 -14.80 -2.87 9.19
CA GLU A 37 -15.36 -2.91 7.84
C GLU A 37 -14.34 -3.58 6.92
N ALA A 38 -14.79 -4.57 6.15
CA ALA A 38 -13.92 -5.29 5.22
C ALA A 38 -13.39 -4.33 4.16
N VAL A 39 -12.07 -4.36 3.93
CA VAL A 39 -11.41 -3.62 2.85
C VAL A 39 -11.17 -4.56 1.68
N MET A 40 -11.68 -4.20 0.51
CA MET A 40 -11.65 -5.04 -0.68
C MET A 40 -10.59 -4.57 -1.68
N LEU A 41 -9.82 -5.51 -2.22
CA LEU A 41 -9.05 -5.33 -3.44
C LEU A 41 -9.90 -5.83 -4.61
N LYS A 42 -10.42 -4.90 -5.41
CA LYS A 42 -11.20 -5.18 -6.61
C LYS A 42 -10.34 -5.00 -7.84
N VAL A 43 -10.15 -6.07 -8.61
CA VAL A 43 -9.37 -6.04 -9.85
C VAL A 43 -10.30 -6.20 -11.06
N TYR A 44 -10.29 -5.20 -11.95
CA TYR A 44 -10.93 -5.30 -13.26
C TYR A 44 -10.07 -6.13 -14.20
N LEU A 45 -10.72 -7.00 -14.95
CA LEU A 45 -10.08 -8.03 -15.77
C LEU A 45 -10.33 -7.76 -17.26
N PRO A 46 -9.38 -8.08 -18.15
CA PRO A 46 -9.57 -7.89 -19.58
C PRO A 46 -10.64 -8.83 -20.12
N GLU A 47 -11.29 -8.47 -21.23
CA GLU A 47 -12.32 -9.32 -21.86
C GLU A 47 -11.77 -10.70 -22.29
N THR A 48 -10.46 -10.76 -22.56
CA THR A 48 -9.71 -11.98 -22.90
C THR A 48 -9.50 -12.91 -21.70
N THR A 49 -9.95 -12.56 -20.49
CA THR A 49 -9.85 -13.43 -19.31
C THR A 49 -10.57 -14.77 -19.55
N PRO A 50 -9.88 -15.92 -19.36
CA PRO A 50 -10.47 -17.25 -19.52
C PRO A 50 -11.70 -17.48 -18.63
N GLU A 51 -12.76 -18.05 -19.21
CA GLU A 51 -14.09 -18.23 -18.58
C GLU A 51 -14.13 -19.22 -17.39
N ALA A 52 -13.16 -20.12 -17.26
CA ALA A 52 -13.18 -21.23 -16.31
C ALA A 52 -12.07 -21.16 -15.25
N SER A 53 -11.33 -20.05 -15.20
CA SER A 53 -10.19 -19.92 -14.31
C SER A 53 -10.49 -18.97 -13.16
N PRO A 54 -10.29 -19.38 -11.90
CA PRO A 54 -10.24 -18.42 -10.82
C PRO A 54 -9.06 -17.47 -11.07
N VAL A 55 -9.19 -16.23 -10.58
CA VAL A 55 -8.08 -15.30 -10.48
C VAL A 55 -7.36 -15.55 -9.18
N TYR A 56 -6.06 -15.74 -9.25
CA TYR A 56 -5.17 -15.90 -8.11
C TYR A 56 -4.53 -14.55 -7.78
N LEU A 57 -4.52 -14.20 -6.51
CA LEU A 57 -3.72 -13.11 -5.96
C LEU A 57 -2.47 -13.72 -5.32
N MET A 58 -1.34 -13.61 -5.99
CA MET A 58 -0.06 -14.16 -5.56
C MET A 58 0.78 -13.07 -4.92
N GLY A 59 1.44 -13.31 -3.78
CA GLY A 59 2.27 -12.24 -3.19
C GLY A 59 3.24 -12.67 -2.10
N SER A 60 3.82 -11.68 -1.44
CA SER A 60 4.72 -11.87 -0.30
C SER A 60 4.03 -12.57 0.87
N TYR A 61 2.76 -12.22 1.13
CA TYR A 61 1.95 -12.77 2.25
C TYR A 61 1.84 -14.30 2.23
N ASN A 62 1.84 -14.92 1.05
CA ASN A 62 1.81 -16.38 0.89
C ASN A 62 3.13 -16.96 0.37
N GLY A 63 4.23 -16.20 0.42
CA GLY A 63 5.55 -16.62 -0.05
C GLY A 63 5.59 -16.99 -1.53
N TRP A 64 4.71 -16.41 -2.35
CA TRP A 64 4.53 -16.73 -3.76
C TRP A 64 4.16 -18.21 -4.04
N ASP A 65 3.58 -18.91 -3.07
CA ASP A 65 3.12 -20.30 -3.22
C ASP A 65 1.67 -20.35 -3.73
N ILE A 66 1.48 -20.86 -4.95
CA ILE A 66 0.15 -20.88 -5.59
C ILE A 66 -0.85 -21.79 -4.88
N THR A 67 -0.37 -22.75 -4.08
CA THR A 67 -1.25 -23.68 -3.37
C THR A 67 -1.91 -23.05 -2.13
N SER A 68 -1.38 -21.92 -1.66
CA SER A 68 -1.90 -21.14 -0.54
C SER A 68 -2.40 -19.75 -0.96
N ALA A 69 -2.39 -19.44 -2.26
CA ALA A 69 -2.84 -18.16 -2.77
C ALA A 69 -4.36 -17.98 -2.60
N ALA A 70 -4.77 -16.75 -2.28
CA ALA A 70 -6.17 -16.36 -2.34
C ALA A 70 -6.68 -16.45 -3.79
N THR A 71 -7.93 -16.90 -3.93
CA THR A 71 -8.61 -17.01 -5.21
C THR A 71 -9.94 -16.28 -5.19
N SER A 72 -10.31 -15.73 -6.35
CA SER A 72 -11.64 -15.19 -6.60
C SER A 72 -12.16 -15.75 -7.92
N GLU A 73 -13.42 -16.17 -7.92
CA GLU A 73 -14.15 -16.41 -9.16
C GLU A 73 -14.28 -15.11 -9.97
N VAL A 74 -14.32 -15.24 -11.30
CA VAL A 74 -14.58 -14.11 -12.19
C VAL A 74 -16.05 -13.73 -12.09
N LYS A 75 -16.30 -12.46 -11.75
CA LYS A 75 -17.62 -11.84 -11.68
C LYS A 75 -17.81 -10.92 -12.87
N GLU A 76 -19.06 -10.65 -13.23
CA GLU A 76 -19.41 -9.69 -14.28
C GLU A 76 -20.51 -8.75 -13.81
N ALA A 77 -20.27 -7.44 -13.94
CA ALA A 77 -21.24 -6.39 -13.70
C ALA A 77 -21.02 -5.24 -14.68
N ASP A 78 -22.10 -4.66 -15.20
CA ASP A 78 -22.06 -3.54 -16.14
C ASP A 78 -21.15 -3.78 -17.36
N GLY A 79 -21.10 -5.03 -17.84
CA GLY A 79 -20.29 -5.45 -18.98
C GLY A 79 -18.77 -5.49 -18.69
N LYS A 80 -18.36 -5.43 -17.42
CA LYS A 80 -16.96 -5.56 -17.01
C LYS A 80 -16.76 -6.83 -16.19
N LYS A 81 -15.71 -7.58 -16.51
CA LYS A 81 -15.22 -8.70 -15.71
C LYS A 81 -14.37 -8.17 -14.56
N TYR A 82 -14.52 -8.76 -13.37
CA TYR A 82 -13.73 -8.39 -12.19
C TYR A 82 -13.57 -9.56 -11.22
N ALA A 83 -12.57 -9.47 -10.34
CA ALA A 83 -12.37 -10.34 -9.17
C ALA A 83 -12.21 -9.48 -7.92
N GLU A 84 -12.51 -10.04 -6.74
CA GLU A 84 -12.47 -9.32 -5.46
C GLU A 84 -11.82 -10.18 -4.38
N PHE A 85 -10.91 -9.57 -3.63
CA PHE A 85 -10.21 -10.19 -2.50
C PHE A 85 -10.46 -9.34 -1.25
N ASP A 86 -10.89 -9.97 -0.16
CA ASP A 86 -10.97 -9.29 1.13
C ASP A 86 -9.54 -9.20 1.69
N ILE A 87 -8.93 -8.02 1.60
CA ILE A 87 -7.54 -7.83 1.99
C ILE A 87 -7.38 -7.50 3.48
N SER A 88 -8.48 -7.10 4.15
CA SER A 88 -8.49 -6.87 5.59
C SER A 88 -8.30 -8.14 6.41
N THR A 89 -8.66 -9.30 5.84
CA THR A 89 -8.44 -10.61 6.46
C THR A 89 -7.30 -11.40 5.83
N LEU A 90 -6.83 -10.98 4.64
CA LEU A 90 -5.78 -11.67 3.91
C LEU A 90 -4.38 -11.20 4.30
N PHE A 91 -4.22 -9.92 4.63
CA PHE A 91 -2.94 -9.32 4.99
C PHE A 91 -2.95 -8.93 6.47
N GLU A 92 -1.91 -9.32 7.19
CA GLU A 92 -1.64 -8.85 8.54
C GLU A 92 -0.76 -7.58 8.49
N ASP A 93 -0.77 -6.78 9.56
CA ASP A 93 0.04 -5.54 9.63
C ASP A 93 1.53 -5.79 9.36
N GLU A 94 2.05 -6.97 9.74
CA GLU A 94 3.43 -7.37 9.53
C GLU A 94 3.76 -7.81 8.09
N ASP A 95 2.75 -8.02 7.23
CA ASP A 95 2.96 -8.36 5.82
C ASP A 95 3.37 -7.15 4.97
N TYR A 96 3.14 -5.93 5.46
CA TYR A 96 3.45 -4.70 4.73
C TYR A 96 4.97 -4.40 4.74
N PRO A 97 5.55 -4.04 3.58
CA PRO A 97 4.91 -3.82 2.29
C PRO A 97 4.52 -5.13 1.58
N VAL A 98 3.24 -5.24 1.19
CA VAL A 98 2.73 -6.39 0.46
C VAL A 98 3.06 -6.24 -1.02
N LYS A 99 3.83 -7.18 -1.57
CA LYS A 99 4.15 -7.27 -3.00
C LYS A 99 3.29 -8.37 -3.61
N TYR A 100 2.63 -8.10 -4.74
CA TYR A 100 1.70 -9.06 -5.33
C TYR A 100 1.60 -8.99 -6.87
N LYS A 101 0.97 -10.02 -7.45
CA LYS A 101 0.61 -10.15 -8.86
C LYS A 101 -0.69 -10.93 -9.02
N TYR A 102 -1.32 -10.75 -10.18
CA TYR A 102 -2.45 -11.57 -10.61
C TYR A 102 -2.03 -12.65 -11.62
N THR A 103 -2.68 -13.82 -11.54
CA THR A 103 -2.64 -14.83 -12.60
C THR A 103 -3.99 -15.56 -12.71
N CYS A 104 -4.33 -16.03 -13.91
CA CYS A 104 -5.59 -16.76 -14.16
C CYS A 104 -5.37 -18.21 -14.65
N ASP A 105 -4.27 -18.86 -14.28
CA ASP A 105 -4.11 -20.33 -14.33
C ASP A 105 -2.85 -20.78 -13.55
N VAL A 106 -2.76 -22.08 -13.29
CA VAL A 106 -1.69 -22.71 -12.51
C VAL A 106 -0.56 -23.26 -13.40
N PRO A 107 0.71 -23.10 -13.01
CA PRO A 107 1.27 -22.12 -12.08
C PRO A 107 1.97 -21.02 -12.86
N TRP A 108 1.27 -19.93 -13.22
CA TRP A 108 1.80 -18.76 -13.95
C TRP A 108 1.75 -18.80 -15.48
N ASP A 109 0.94 -19.68 -16.08
CA ASP A 109 0.77 -19.72 -17.54
C ASP A 109 0.16 -18.41 -18.09
N PHE A 110 -0.72 -17.77 -17.31
CA PHE A 110 -1.34 -16.49 -17.62
C PHE A 110 -1.07 -15.48 -16.51
N VAL A 111 0.18 -15.08 -16.33
CA VAL A 111 0.54 -13.95 -15.47
C VAL A 111 0.09 -12.64 -16.11
N GLU A 112 -0.28 -11.65 -15.30
CA GLU A 112 -0.58 -10.30 -15.79
C GLU A 112 0.61 -9.69 -16.56
N VAL A 113 0.28 -8.99 -17.64
CA VAL A 113 1.24 -8.25 -18.47
C VAL A 113 0.69 -6.86 -18.76
N ASN A 114 1.57 -5.93 -19.09
CA ASN A 114 1.21 -4.55 -19.40
C ASN A 114 0.47 -4.43 -20.76
N GLU A 115 0.16 -3.20 -21.17
CA GLU A 115 -0.52 -2.91 -22.43
C GLU A 115 0.23 -3.42 -23.68
N ASN A 116 1.53 -3.67 -23.57
CA ASN A 116 2.39 -4.15 -24.66
C ASN A 116 2.68 -5.66 -24.59
N GLY A 117 2.08 -6.39 -23.65
CA GLY A 117 2.33 -7.82 -23.48
C GLY A 117 3.63 -8.17 -22.76
N VAL A 118 4.30 -7.19 -22.14
CA VAL A 118 5.51 -7.40 -21.33
C VAL A 118 5.11 -7.64 -19.88
N GLU A 119 5.79 -8.57 -19.20
CA GLU A 119 5.50 -8.87 -17.79
C GLU A 119 5.52 -7.60 -16.94
N PHE A 120 4.48 -7.47 -16.10
CA PHE A 120 4.23 -6.25 -15.34
C PHE A 120 5.41 -5.89 -14.42
N GLY A 121 5.96 -4.68 -14.61
CA GLY A 121 7.16 -4.14 -13.94
C GLY A 121 8.48 -4.86 -14.24
N GLY A 122 8.53 -5.65 -15.32
CA GLY A 122 9.72 -6.41 -15.73
C GLY A 122 9.99 -7.66 -14.88
N THR A 123 11.21 -8.20 -14.96
CA THR A 123 11.60 -9.51 -14.38
C THR A 123 11.37 -9.63 -12.86
N ASN A 124 11.32 -8.51 -12.14
CA ASN A 124 11.07 -8.45 -10.68
C ASN A 124 9.96 -7.46 -10.31
N GLY A 125 9.21 -6.97 -11.30
CA GLY A 125 8.13 -6.02 -11.06
C GLY A 125 6.97 -6.66 -10.34
N THR A 126 6.39 -5.97 -9.39
CA THR A 126 5.21 -6.42 -8.65
C THR A 126 4.33 -5.21 -8.37
N ARG A 127 3.03 -5.45 -8.17
CA ARG A 127 2.19 -4.47 -7.49
C ARG A 127 2.60 -4.40 -6.03
N ARG A 128 2.40 -3.25 -5.40
CA ARG A 128 2.90 -2.99 -4.05
C ARG A 128 1.89 -2.14 -3.28
N LEU A 129 1.51 -2.60 -2.09
CA LEU A 129 0.83 -1.80 -1.07
C LEU A 129 1.82 -1.60 0.07
N ASP A 130 2.17 -0.35 0.37
CA ASP A 130 3.17 -0.04 1.39
C ASP A 130 2.62 0.00 2.81
N ILE A 131 1.32 0.27 2.94
CA ILE A 131 0.60 0.35 4.20
C ILE A 131 -0.79 -0.25 4.03
N PRO A 132 -1.45 -0.67 5.14
CA PRO A 132 -2.85 -1.04 5.12
C PRO A 132 -3.71 0.07 4.49
N PRO A 133 -4.47 -0.21 3.42
CA PRO A 133 -5.37 0.77 2.84
C PRO A 133 -6.58 1.02 3.77
N GLU A 134 -6.97 2.28 3.92
CA GLU A 134 -8.14 2.68 4.74
C GLU A 134 -9.48 2.51 4.00
N SER A 135 -9.45 2.14 2.70
CA SER A 135 -10.61 1.96 1.84
C SER A 135 -10.32 0.96 0.74
N ASP A 136 -11.36 0.53 0.02
CA ASP A 136 -11.22 -0.37 -1.13
C ASP A 136 -10.17 0.12 -2.13
N VAL A 137 -9.43 -0.84 -2.67
CA VAL A 137 -8.39 -0.63 -3.68
C VAL A 137 -8.90 -1.14 -5.02
N GLU A 138 -8.84 -0.30 -6.05
CA GLU A 138 -9.16 -0.70 -7.42
C GLU A 138 -7.90 -0.92 -8.24
N ASP A 139 -7.82 -2.10 -8.85
CA ASP A 139 -6.77 -2.50 -9.76
C ASP A 139 -7.34 -2.81 -11.14
N VAL A 140 -6.46 -2.84 -12.15
CA VAL A 140 -6.78 -3.33 -13.49
C VAL A 140 -5.65 -4.21 -14.01
N VAL A 141 -5.99 -5.41 -14.47
CA VAL A 141 -5.12 -6.23 -15.32
C VAL A 141 -5.39 -5.82 -16.77
N LEU A 142 -4.36 -5.35 -17.47
CA LEU A 142 -4.51 -4.94 -18.86
C LEU A 142 -4.55 -6.13 -19.81
N ASN A 143 -3.66 -7.10 -19.63
CA ASN A 143 -3.57 -8.27 -20.48
C ASN A 143 -3.06 -9.47 -19.69
N TRP A 144 -3.29 -10.66 -20.23
CA TRP A 144 -2.71 -11.91 -19.77
C TRP A 144 -1.61 -12.38 -20.71
N LYS A 145 -0.53 -12.93 -20.15
CA LYS A 145 0.55 -13.53 -20.95
C LYS A 145 0.00 -14.58 -21.90
N GLY A 146 0.42 -14.55 -23.17
CA GLY A 146 0.03 -15.53 -24.17
C GLY A 146 -1.36 -15.32 -24.80
N MET A 147 -2.11 -14.31 -24.35
CA MET A 147 -3.40 -13.94 -24.94
C MET A 147 -3.25 -12.85 -25.99
N GLU A 148 -4.28 -12.68 -26.83
CA GLU A 148 -4.36 -11.55 -27.76
C GLU A 148 -4.37 -10.24 -26.98
N LEU A 149 -3.54 -9.29 -27.40
CA LEU A 149 -3.40 -8.01 -26.72
C LEU A 149 -4.58 -7.10 -27.05
N ILE A 150 -5.16 -6.50 -26.01
CA ILE A 150 -6.18 -5.47 -26.15
C ILE A 150 -5.50 -4.12 -26.39
N PRO A 151 -5.83 -3.39 -27.46
CA PRO A 151 -5.35 -2.03 -27.66
C PRO A 151 -6.13 -1.05 -26.77
N TYR A 152 -5.45 -0.45 -25.80
CA TYR A 152 -6.06 0.50 -24.86
C TYR A 152 -6.07 1.95 -25.34
N THR A 153 -5.50 2.25 -26.52
CA THR A 153 -5.28 3.62 -27.01
C THR A 153 -6.53 4.49 -27.02
N ASP A 154 -7.70 3.90 -27.26
CA ASP A 154 -8.97 4.63 -27.32
C ASP A 154 -9.59 4.89 -25.93
N LEU A 155 -9.09 4.20 -24.88
CA LEU A 155 -9.50 4.37 -23.48
C LEU A 155 -8.50 5.22 -22.67
N GLN A 156 -7.31 5.47 -23.23
CA GLN A 156 -6.25 6.25 -22.59
C GLN A 156 -6.63 7.73 -22.47
N GLN A 157 -6.45 8.28 -21.28
CA GLN A 157 -6.62 9.69 -20.99
C GLN A 157 -5.59 10.14 -19.94
N GLU A 158 -5.41 11.46 -19.81
CA GLU A 158 -4.64 12.02 -18.71
C GLU A 158 -5.42 11.85 -17.39
N VAL A 159 -4.71 11.41 -16.35
CA VAL A 159 -5.20 11.29 -14.98
C VAL A 159 -4.24 11.98 -14.02
N THR A 160 -4.77 12.53 -12.94
CA THR A 160 -3.99 13.17 -11.89
C THR A 160 -3.80 12.23 -10.71
N VAL A 161 -2.55 12.08 -10.30
CA VAL A 161 -2.17 11.19 -9.20
C VAL A 161 -1.52 12.02 -8.10
N ASN A 162 -2.12 11.98 -6.92
CA ASN A 162 -1.54 12.56 -5.72
C ASN A 162 -0.68 11.52 -5.02
N PHE A 163 0.62 11.80 -4.90
CA PHE A 163 1.55 10.94 -4.17
C PHE A 163 1.73 11.46 -2.75
N ILE A 164 1.63 10.58 -1.78
CA ILE A 164 1.98 10.83 -0.39
C ILE A 164 3.13 9.88 -0.05
N VAL A 165 4.27 10.41 0.38
CA VAL A 165 5.49 9.64 0.57
C VAL A 165 6.00 9.80 1.99
N HIS A 166 6.06 8.67 2.69
CA HIS A 166 6.68 8.53 3.99
C HIS A 166 8.14 8.17 3.77
N VAL A 167 9.05 8.89 4.42
CA VAL A 167 10.49 8.65 4.31
C VAL A 167 11.06 8.30 5.69
N PRO A 168 12.20 7.61 5.76
CA PRO A 168 12.81 7.23 7.02
C PRO A 168 13.12 8.44 7.89
N GLU A 169 13.03 8.29 9.21
CA GLU A 169 13.43 9.33 10.16
C GLU A 169 14.90 9.74 9.92
N GLY A 170 15.17 11.05 9.99
CA GLY A 170 16.52 11.58 9.76
C GLY A 170 16.96 11.60 8.30
N THR A 171 16.06 11.34 7.34
CA THR A 171 16.30 11.56 5.91
C THR A 171 16.88 12.95 5.68
N VAL A 172 18.07 13.02 5.08
CA VAL A 172 18.65 14.27 4.59
C VAL A 172 17.99 14.60 3.26
N ASP A 173 17.30 15.74 3.22
CA ASP A 173 16.54 16.24 2.08
C ASP A 173 17.18 17.50 1.48
N ASP A 174 16.80 17.84 0.25
CA ASP A 174 17.28 19.03 -0.47
C ASP A 174 16.38 20.23 -0.18
N ASP A 175 16.61 20.87 0.97
CA ASP A 175 15.81 22.02 1.44
C ASP A 175 14.30 21.65 1.52
N GLY A 176 14.00 20.52 2.14
CA GLY A 176 12.64 20.00 2.29
C GLY A 176 12.08 19.31 1.06
N LYS A 177 12.96 18.78 0.17
CA LYS A 177 12.56 18.03 -1.03
C LYS A 177 13.18 16.64 -1.13
N ILE A 178 12.38 15.74 -1.67
CA ILE A 178 12.79 14.50 -2.35
C ILE A 178 12.24 14.58 -3.76
N TYR A 179 12.74 13.70 -4.61
CA TYR A 179 12.45 13.68 -6.02
C TYR A 179 11.80 12.35 -6.40
N MET A 180 10.89 12.41 -7.36
CA MET A 180 10.32 11.25 -8.03
C MET A 180 10.66 11.32 -9.52
N ALA A 181 11.17 10.23 -10.07
CA ALA A 181 11.42 10.09 -11.49
C ALA A 181 10.71 8.83 -11.98
N GLY A 182 10.27 8.84 -13.24
CA GLY A 182 9.51 7.73 -13.79
C GLY A 182 9.19 7.89 -15.27
N THR A 183 8.48 6.92 -15.82
CA THR A 183 8.06 6.89 -17.23
C THR A 183 7.21 8.10 -17.62
N PHE A 184 6.41 8.58 -16.67
CA PHE A 184 5.54 9.75 -16.82
C PHE A 184 6.30 11.09 -16.92
N ALA A 185 7.56 11.14 -16.48
CA ALA A 185 8.36 12.37 -16.38
C ALA A 185 9.53 12.38 -17.39
N ASP A 186 9.20 12.59 -18.67
CA ASP A 186 10.15 12.52 -19.79
C ASP A 186 10.97 11.21 -19.78
N ASN A 187 10.29 10.09 -19.52
CA ASN A 187 10.86 8.75 -19.47
C ASN A 187 12.15 8.68 -18.63
N TRP A 188 12.04 8.97 -17.33
CA TRP A 188 13.13 9.00 -16.34
C TRP A 188 14.12 10.16 -16.43
N ALA A 189 13.98 11.06 -17.40
CA ALA A 189 14.90 12.20 -17.56
C ALA A 189 14.53 13.40 -16.66
N THR A 190 13.27 13.50 -16.25
CA THR A 190 12.79 14.59 -15.37
C THR A 190 12.55 14.09 -13.95
N PHE A 191 13.02 14.88 -12.98
CA PHE A 191 12.88 14.64 -11.56
C PHE A 191 11.85 15.62 -10.99
N VAL A 192 10.71 15.08 -10.56
CA VAL A 192 9.60 15.85 -10.00
C VAL A 192 9.85 16.05 -8.51
N PRO A 193 9.96 17.30 -8.00
CA PRO A 193 10.12 17.54 -6.57
C PRO A 193 8.82 17.24 -5.82
N LEU A 194 8.97 16.61 -4.66
CA LEU A 194 7.94 16.43 -3.66
C LEU A 194 8.19 17.43 -2.53
N ASN A 195 7.12 18.05 -2.03
CA ASN A 195 7.20 19.07 -0.99
C ASN A 195 6.85 18.48 0.36
N LYS A 196 7.64 18.81 1.38
CA LYS A 196 7.35 18.45 2.76
C LYS A 196 6.14 19.20 3.30
N ASP A 197 5.09 18.45 3.62
CA ASP A 197 3.98 18.95 4.40
C ASP A 197 4.44 19.19 5.85
N GLN A 198 4.33 20.43 6.32
CA GLN A 198 4.83 20.83 7.64
C GLN A 198 3.95 20.37 8.82
N THR A 199 2.74 19.90 8.53
CA THR A 199 1.79 19.43 9.54
C THR A 199 1.98 17.94 9.81
N THR A 200 2.11 17.15 8.75
CA THR A 200 2.25 15.69 8.82
C THR A 200 3.70 15.23 8.79
N GLY A 201 4.59 16.01 8.18
CA GLY A 201 5.99 15.64 7.92
C GLY A 201 6.17 14.78 6.67
N TYR A 202 5.09 14.40 5.98
CA TYR A 202 5.11 13.61 4.75
C TYR A 202 5.42 14.47 3.53
N TYR A 203 5.80 13.82 2.44
CA TYR A 203 6.13 14.49 1.19
C TYR A 203 5.07 14.25 0.14
N THR A 204 4.67 15.31 -0.54
CA THR A 204 3.55 15.26 -1.47
C THR A 204 3.90 15.88 -2.81
N THR A 205 3.33 15.33 -3.87
CA THR A 205 3.33 15.93 -5.21
C THR A 205 2.15 15.40 -6.02
N GLU A 206 1.76 16.16 -7.04
CA GLU A 206 0.83 15.70 -8.05
C GLU A 206 1.60 15.40 -9.34
N ALA A 207 1.26 14.30 -10.00
CA ALA A 207 1.78 13.95 -11.31
C ALA A 207 0.63 13.64 -12.28
N THR A 208 0.80 14.08 -13.53
CA THR A 208 -0.08 13.68 -14.63
C THR A 208 0.45 12.41 -15.27
N MET A 209 -0.41 11.41 -15.43
CA MET A 209 -0.08 10.12 -16.03
C MET A 209 -1.12 9.73 -17.09
N THR A 210 -0.78 8.77 -17.94
CA THR A 210 -1.73 8.17 -18.89
C THR A 210 -2.38 6.95 -18.24
N SER A 211 -3.72 6.94 -18.14
CA SER A 211 -4.50 5.77 -17.69
C SER A 211 -4.33 4.58 -18.63
N TYR A 212 -4.59 3.35 -18.20
CA TYR A 212 -4.44 2.12 -19.01
C TYR A 212 -3.04 1.96 -19.65
N THR A 213 -2.02 2.46 -18.95
CA THR A 213 -0.61 2.30 -19.31
C THR A 213 0.13 1.95 -18.03
N ALA A 214 1.01 0.94 -18.08
CA ALA A 214 1.90 0.66 -16.97
C ALA A 214 2.87 1.84 -16.78
N GLN A 215 2.80 2.48 -15.61
CA GLN A 215 3.71 3.55 -15.22
C GLN A 215 4.71 3.02 -14.23
N GLU A 216 5.97 3.35 -14.44
CA GLU A 216 7.05 3.01 -13.53
C GLU A 216 7.67 4.26 -12.92
N TYR A 217 8.08 4.18 -11.66
CA TYR A 217 8.71 5.28 -10.95
C TYR A 217 9.60 4.82 -9.79
N LYS A 218 10.43 5.75 -9.30
CA LYS A 218 11.25 5.62 -8.10
C LYS A 218 11.41 6.95 -7.39
N PHE A 219 11.75 6.87 -6.09
CA PHE A 219 12.09 8.02 -5.25
C PHE A 219 13.60 8.17 -5.04
N LEU A 220 14.07 9.41 -4.93
CA LEU A 220 15.46 9.77 -4.70
C LEU A 220 15.55 10.98 -3.76
N ARG A 221 16.62 11.07 -2.97
CA ARG A 221 16.91 12.24 -2.12
C ARG A 221 18.17 13.01 -2.56
N ASP A 222 18.37 14.18 -1.96
CA ASP A 222 19.56 15.05 -2.08
C ASP A 222 19.75 15.75 -3.44
N ASP A 223 20.03 15.03 -4.53
CA ASP A 223 20.27 15.64 -5.84
C ASP A 223 19.31 15.10 -6.90
N ALA A 224 18.55 16.00 -7.53
CA ALA A 224 17.60 15.76 -8.62
C ALA A 224 18.26 15.29 -9.94
N THR A 225 19.48 14.78 -9.89
CA THR A 225 20.22 14.22 -11.03
C THR A 225 21.04 12.99 -10.67
N ASP A 226 21.05 12.56 -9.40
CA ASP A 226 21.94 11.50 -8.91
C ASP A 226 21.17 10.28 -8.35
N TRP A 227 21.26 9.17 -9.09
CA TRP A 227 20.70 7.88 -8.68
C TRP A 227 21.44 7.21 -7.52
N SER A 228 22.55 7.78 -7.04
CA SER A 228 23.31 7.27 -5.89
C SER A 228 22.56 7.36 -4.57
N TYR A 229 21.44 8.07 -4.51
CA TYR A 229 20.58 8.23 -3.33
C TYR A 229 19.14 7.74 -3.56
N VAL A 230 18.99 6.77 -4.46
CA VAL A 230 17.69 6.14 -4.76
C VAL A 230 17.18 5.30 -3.57
N GLU A 231 15.87 5.16 -3.47
CA GLU A 231 15.22 4.28 -2.51
C GLU A 231 15.68 2.82 -2.59
N LYS A 232 15.61 2.15 -1.44
CA LYS A 232 15.99 0.75 -1.19
C LYS A 232 14.95 0.10 -0.27
N ASP A 233 15.03 -1.23 -0.11
CA ASP A 233 14.27 -1.92 0.94
C ASP A 233 14.85 -1.67 2.34
N ALA A 234 14.21 -2.22 3.37
CA ALA A 234 14.64 -2.06 4.77
C ALA A 234 16.07 -2.54 5.05
N GLU A 235 16.56 -3.54 4.30
CA GLU A 235 17.92 -4.06 4.40
C GLU A 235 18.96 -3.22 3.62
N GLY A 236 18.51 -2.26 2.81
CA GLY A 236 19.36 -1.41 1.98
C GLY A 236 19.67 -2.00 0.60
N GLU A 237 18.97 -3.06 0.20
CA GLU A 237 19.13 -3.73 -1.08
C GLU A 237 18.31 -3.05 -2.19
N GLU A 238 18.72 -3.26 -3.44
CA GLU A 238 18.03 -2.69 -4.59
C GLU A 238 16.64 -3.30 -4.77
N ILE A 239 15.62 -2.44 -4.77
CA ILE A 239 14.26 -2.82 -5.15
C ILE A 239 14.02 -2.53 -6.63
N GLY A 240 13.08 -3.26 -7.25
CA GLY A 240 12.61 -2.94 -8.59
C GLY A 240 11.96 -1.56 -8.67
N ASN A 241 11.66 -1.10 -9.89
CA ASN A 241 10.81 0.07 -10.09
C ASN A 241 9.44 -0.18 -9.47
N ARG A 242 8.84 0.85 -8.88
CA ARG A 242 7.43 0.80 -8.48
C ARG A 242 6.61 0.85 -9.76
N THR A 243 5.59 0.00 -9.88
CA THR A 243 4.76 -0.09 -11.09
C THR A 243 3.29 0.00 -10.74
N ILE A 244 2.54 0.82 -11.48
CA ILE A 244 1.09 1.02 -11.31
C ILE A 244 0.38 1.02 -12.66
N VAL A 245 -0.91 0.69 -12.64
CA VAL A 245 -1.84 0.97 -13.75
C VAL A 245 -3.05 1.67 -13.15
N LEU A 246 -3.44 2.78 -13.75
CA LEU A 246 -4.56 3.59 -13.28
C LEU A 246 -5.66 3.66 -14.34
N THR A 247 -6.91 3.75 -13.91
CA THR A 247 -8.07 3.96 -14.79
C THR A 247 -8.71 5.34 -14.61
N GLY A 248 -8.27 6.09 -13.59
CA GLY A 248 -8.75 7.41 -13.22
C GLY A 248 -7.79 8.10 -12.25
N ASP A 249 -8.21 9.24 -11.71
CA ASP A 249 -7.46 9.96 -10.69
C ASP A 249 -7.30 9.11 -9.42
N ALA A 250 -6.16 9.23 -8.74
CA ALA A 250 -5.84 8.39 -7.59
C ALA A 250 -5.00 9.12 -6.54
N THR A 251 -5.03 8.62 -5.31
CA THR A 251 -4.03 8.94 -4.28
C THR A 251 -3.26 7.67 -3.96
N ILE A 252 -1.93 7.76 -3.97
CA ILE A 252 -1.04 6.63 -3.70
C ILE A 252 -0.14 6.98 -2.52
N VAL A 253 -0.24 6.18 -1.47
CA VAL A 253 0.67 6.27 -0.32
C VAL A 253 1.86 5.35 -0.56
N ASN A 254 3.05 5.89 -0.41
CA ASN A 254 4.30 5.17 -0.53
C ASN A 254 5.13 5.30 0.74
N VAL A 255 5.87 4.25 1.06
CA VAL A 255 6.89 4.23 2.12
C VAL A 255 8.22 3.94 1.46
N VAL A 256 9.16 4.87 1.62
CA VAL A 256 10.58 4.60 1.36
C VAL A 256 11.16 4.00 2.62
N GLU A 257 11.63 2.75 2.54
CA GLU A 257 12.13 2.01 3.70
C GLU A 257 13.55 2.42 4.06
N SER A 258 14.41 2.59 3.05
CA SER A 258 15.72 3.18 3.23
C SER A 258 16.23 3.85 1.95
N TRP A 259 17.40 4.49 2.02
CA TRP A 259 18.07 5.13 0.90
C TRP A 259 19.40 4.46 0.63
N ALA A 260 19.83 4.47 -0.63
CA ALA A 260 21.20 4.17 -0.99
C ALA A 260 22.20 5.01 -0.15
N GLN A 261 23.29 4.35 0.26
CA GLN A 261 24.39 4.91 1.06
C GLN A 261 25.67 5.02 0.25
#